data_AF-A0A9D6NVD8-F1
#
_entry.id   AF-A0A9D6NVD8-F1
#
_cell.length_a   1.000
_cell.length_b   1.000
_cell.length_c   1.000
_cell.angle_alpha   90.00
_cell.angle_beta   90.00
_cell.angle_gamma   90.00
#
_symmetry.space_group_name_H-M   'P 1'
#
loop_
_entity.id
_entity.type
_entity.pdbx_description
1 polymer ?
#
loop_
_entity_poly.entity_id
_entity_poly.type
_entity_poly.pdbx_seq_one_letter_code
_entity_poly.pdbx_strand_id
1 'polypeptide(L)'
;MHDLLLAHRIRCLTKVGMMLLILFAIELIPPAHLFVHPCIGEFSVASNPFLRKWLMLYNCDSPRGINFRVADQPWGRWSPPAVLFDPWADGGYCHFMHVSWDFRNCDSVYDSMFGSPRQREWAGEYGPYQIPRYTTGDATSTTIYYTMSTWNPYQVVLMKSTLRLEPTGQAMTATGGLSFFQSRYGRQGNFEVVVLLAGGGLAHYWRDNDSPGLPWHGPIVFGTSGSPSMRLRLCLSRLKWSNLSLRAPPAKVGTAQSTKATVSRPVQDWPHIRRHSRQRRR
;
A
#
# COMPACT_ATOMS: atom_id res chain seq x y z
N MET A 1 -66.55 17.62 17.66
CA MET A 1 -65.62 16.51 17.38
C MET A 1 -64.44 17.09 16.60
N HIS A 2 -63.25 17.00 17.20
CA HIS A 2 -61.92 17.01 16.60
C HIS A 2 -61.52 18.17 15.68
N ASP A 3 -61.23 19.32 16.29
CA ASP A 3 -60.14 20.20 15.89
C ASP A 3 -59.77 21.08 17.09
N LEU A 4 -58.48 21.41 17.23
CA LEU A 4 -57.79 21.99 18.40
C LEU A 4 -57.27 20.95 19.40
N LEU A 5 -56.05 20.46 19.17
CA LEU A 5 -55.00 20.21 20.20
C LEU A 5 -53.79 19.55 19.54
N LEU A 6 -52.97 20.28 18.77
CA LEU A 6 -51.52 19.97 18.65
C LEU A 6 -50.67 21.06 17.99
N ALA A 7 -50.99 22.34 18.20
CA ALA A 7 -50.17 23.45 17.72
C ALA A 7 -49.66 24.28 18.89
N HIS A 8 -48.78 23.71 19.73
CA HIS A 8 -47.84 24.45 20.61
C HIS A 8 -46.95 23.47 21.38
N ARG A 9 -45.76 23.17 20.84
CA ARG A 9 -44.51 22.82 21.57
C ARG A 9 -43.36 22.56 20.60
N ILE A 10 -43.06 23.53 19.74
CA ILE A 10 -41.75 23.65 19.11
C ILE A 10 -40.98 24.67 19.95
N ARG A 11 -40.28 24.18 20.98
CA ARG A 11 -39.15 24.86 21.66
C ARG A 11 -38.58 23.89 22.69
N CYS A 12 -37.25 23.76 22.69
CA CYS A 12 -36.41 22.96 23.60
C CYS A 12 -36.44 21.44 23.44
N LEU A 13 -35.68 20.92 22.48
CA LEU A 13 -34.79 19.78 22.74
C LEU A 13 -33.36 20.23 22.46
N THR A 14 -32.85 20.95 23.45
CA THR A 14 -31.48 21.40 23.66
C THR A 14 -30.53 20.21 23.77
N LYS A 15 -29.56 20.10 22.86
CA LYS A 15 -28.23 19.44 22.98
C LYS A 15 -28.09 17.98 23.51
N VAL A 16 -29.09 17.38 24.15
CA VAL A 16 -29.01 16.04 24.76
C VAL A 16 -29.42 14.95 23.78
N GLY A 17 -30.33 15.25 22.84
CA GLY A 17 -30.80 14.27 21.83
C GLY A 17 -29.76 13.92 20.75
N MET A 18 -28.83 14.84 20.43
CA MET A 18 -27.78 14.57 19.45
C MET A 18 -26.64 13.73 20.05
N MET A 19 -26.46 13.77 21.38
CA MET A 19 -25.44 12.97 22.08
C MET A 19 -25.90 11.51 22.28
N LEU A 20 -27.21 11.28 22.44
CA LEU A 20 -27.77 9.93 22.56
C LEU A 20 -27.81 9.16 21.23
N LEU A 21 -27.98 9.86 20.10
CA LEU A 21 -27.86 9.26 18.76
C LEU A 21 -26.43 8.89 18.39
N ILE A 22 -25.42 9.60 18.93
CA ILE A 22 -24.00 9.23 18.78
C ILE A 22 -23.65 8.03 19.66
N LEU A 23 -24.19 7.93 20.89
CA LEU A 23 -23.98 6.76 21.73
C LEU A 23 -24.63 5.48 21.16
N PHE A 24 -25.84 5.57 20.59
CA PHE A 24 -26.49 4.41 19.97
C PHE A 24 -25.92 4.01 18.59
N ALA A 25 -25.25 4.93 17.89
CA ALA A 25 -24.58 4.60 16.63
C ALA A 25 -23.20 3.95 16.82
N ILE A 26 -22.60 4.05 18.01
CA ILE A 26 -21.31 3.42 18.33
C ILE A 26 -21.48 1.91 18.58
N GLU A 27 -22.66 1.44 19.00
CA GLU A 27 -22.92 0.02 19.29
C GLU A 27 -23.19 -0.85 18.05
N LEU A 28 -23.17 -0.29 16.84
CA LEU A 28 -23.43 -1.03 15.58
C LEU A 28 -22.29 -0.98 14.56
N ILE A 29 -21.14 -0.40 14.90
CA ILE A 29 -19.95 -0.49 14.06
C ILE A 29 -19.21 -1.77 14.48
N PRO A 30 -19.29 -2.88 13.73
CA PRO A 30 -18.43 -4.03 14.00
C PRO A 30 -16.97 -3.55 14.02
N PRO A 31 -16.12 -4.09 14.90
CA PRO A 31 -14.72 -3.68 14.96
C PRO A 31 -14.13 -3.72 13.56
N ALA A 32 -13.69 -2.56 13.06
CA ALA A 32 -13.08 -2.46 11.76
C ALA A 32 -11.71 -3.13 11.84
N HIS A 33 -11.64 -4.39 11.42
CA HIS A 33 -10.38 -5.11 11.33
C HIS A 33 -9.44 -4.35 10.38
N LEU A 34 -8.26 -3.95 10.88
CA LEU A 34 -7.25 -3.27 10.07
C LEU A 34 -6.74 -4.16 8.93
N PHE A 35 -6.71 -5.47 9.17
CA PHE A 35 -6.42 -6.55 8.23
C PHE A 35 -6.75 -7.91 8.89
N VAL A 36 -6.81 -8.97 8.08
CA VAL A 36 -7.00 -10.35 8.56
C VAL A 36 -5.66 -11.08 8.52
N HIS A 37 -5.31 -11.75 9.63
CA HIS A 37 -4.12 -12.60 9.74
C HIS A 37 -4.36 -13.68 10.80
N PRO A 38 -3.86 -14.92 10.62
CA PRO A 38 -4.12 -16.02 11.56
C PRO A 38 -3.48 -15.81 12.94
N CYS A 39 -2.36 -15.09 13.02
CA CYS A 39 -1.72 -14.71 14.27
C CYS A 39 -1.08 -13.32 14.22
N ILE A 40 -1.10 -12.62 15.35
CA ILE A 40 -0.34 -11.40 15.61
C ILE A 40 0.05 -11.42 17.10
N GLY A 41 1.34 -11.44 17.38
CA GLY A 41 1.91 -11.28 18.72
C GLY A 41 2.73 -10.00 18.83
N GLU A 42 2.79 -9.46 20.04
CA GLU A 42 3.73 -8.42 20.51
C GLU A 42 4.14 -7.38 19.44
N PHE A 43 3.15 -6.70 18.85
CA PHE A 43 3.40 -5.82 17.71
C PHE A 43 3.89 -4.43 18.14
N SER A 44 4.61 -3.76 17.24
CA SER A 44 4.96 -2.34 17.35
C SER A 44 4.69 -1.59 16.05
N VAL A 45 4.24 -0.34 16.14
CA VAL A 45 3.96 0.53 15.00
C VAL A 45 4.72 1.83 15.14
N ALA A 46 5.44 2.24 14.09
CA ALA A 46 6.16 3.52 14.06
C ALA A 46 6.13 4.15 12.67
N SER A 47 6.17 5.48 12.60
CA SER A 47 6.39 6.16 11.32
C SER A 47 7.84 6.01 10.88
N ASN A 48 8.07 5.63 9.63
CA ASN A 48 9.40 5.58 9.03
C ASN A 48 9.54 6.73 8.00
N PRO A 49 10.45 7.71 8.24
CA PRO A 49 10.57 8.89 7.39
C PRO A 49 11.16 8.58 6.01
N PHE A 50 11.99 7.54 5.88
CA PHE A 50 12.62 7.16 4.62
C PHE A 50 11.68 6.36 3.73
N LEU A 51 10.85 5.48 4.32
CA LEU A 51 9.76 4.81 3.59
C LEU A 51 8.60 5.77 3.27
N ARG A 52 8.45 6.85 4.05
CA ARG A 52 7.25 7.71 4.08
C ARG A 52 5.98 6.89 4.34
N LYS A 53 6.08 5.88 5.20
CA LYS A 53 5.01 4.96 5.59
C LYS A 53 5.02 4.74 7.09
N TRP A 54 3.90 4.27 7.62
CA TRP A 54 3.84 3.57 8.89
C TRP A 54 4.36 2.16 8.72
N LEU A 55 5.23 1.71 9.62
CA LEU A 55 5.82 0.39 9.65
C LEU A 55 5.35 -0.34 10.91
N MET A 56 4.68 -1.47 10.72
CA MET A 56 4.30 -2.39 11.78
C MET A 56 5.25 -3.57 11.78
N LEU A 57 5.78 -3.94 12.93
CA LEU A 57 6.50 -5.20 13.16
C LEU A 57 5.70 -6.08 14.14
N TYR A 58 5.72 -7.39 13.96
CA TYR A 58 5.03 -8.35 14.84
C TYR A 58 5.56 -9.78 14.64
N ASN A 59 5.40 -10.65 15.63
CA ASN A 59 5.67 -12.09 15.48
C ASN A 59 4.40 -12.86 15.12
N CYS A 60 4.58 -13.96 14.39
CA CYS A 60 3.54 -14.92 14.04
C CYS A 60 4.20 -16.23 13.60
N ASP A 61 3.47 -17.34 13.73
CA ASP A 61 3.93 -18.66 13.26
C ASP A 61 3.67 -18.87 11.75
N SER A 62 2.79 -18.07 11.14
CA SER A 62 2.41 -18.22 9.73
C SER A 62 2.28 -16.86 9.02
N PRO A 63 3.31 -16.40 8.29
CA PRO A 63 4.62 -17.04 8.16
C PRO A 63 5.43 -16.87 9.46
N ARG A 64 6.28 -17.86 9.75
CA ARG A 64 7.18 -17.87 10.90
C ARG A 64 8.12 -16.66 10.85
N GLY A 65 8.52 -16.14 12.02
CA GLY A 65 9.48 -15.05 12.11
C GLY A 65 8.90 -13.72 12.59
N ILE A 66 9.76 -12.70 12.54
CA ILE A 66 9.33 -11.31 12.67
C ILE A 66 8.83 -10.85 11.32
N ASN A 67 7.57 -10.48 11.28
CA ASN A 67 6.87 -9.98 10.12
C ASN A 67 6.78 -8.46 10.15
N PHE A 68 6.62 -7.86 8.97
CA PHE A 68 6.33 -6.45 8.83
C PHE A 68 5.19 -6.17 7.85
N ARG A 69 4.56 -5.00 8.04
CA ARG A 69 3.57 -4.41 7.14
C ARG A 69 3.81 -2.91 7.03
N VAL A 70 3.44 -2.34 5.89
CA VAL A 70 3.49 -0.90 5.66
C VAL A 70 2.10 -0.32 5.35
N ALA A 71 1.87 0.93 5.74
CA ALA A 71 0.65 1.67 5.41
C ALA A 71 0.93 3.17 5.24
N ASP A 72 0.09 3.86 4.46
CA ASP A 72 0.13 5.32 4.35
C ASP A 72 -0.39 6.02 5.62
N GLN A 73 -1.30 5.38 6.35
CA GLN A 73 -1.93 5.90 7.56
C GLN A 73 -1.81 4.86 8.68
N PRO A 74 -1.81 5.27 9.97
CA PRO A 74 -1.60 4.34 11.09
C PRO A 74 -2.77 3.35 11.28
N TRP A 75 -3.93 3.63 10.69
CA TRP A 75 -5.09 2.72 10.65
C TRP A 75 -5.22 2.01 9.29
N GLY A 76 -4.18 2.02 8.45
CA GLY A 76 -4.15 1.29 7.18
C GLY A 76 -4.60 2.11 5.96
N ARG A 77 -4.84 1.49 4.80
CA ARG A 77 -4.79 0.04 4.55
C ARG A 77 -3.36 -0.51 4.67
N TRP A 78 -3.20 -1.55 5.48
CA TRP A 78 -1.92 -2.24 5.64
C TRP A 78 -1.62 -3.15 4.45
N SER A 79 -0.35 -3.23 4.06
CA SER A 79 0.12 -4.17 3.05
C SER A 79 -0.11 -5.64 3.48
N PRO A 80 -0.05 -6.60 2.54
CA PRO A 80 0.20 -8.00 2.89
C PRO A 80 1.44 -8.15 3.79
N PRO A 81 1.53 -9.24 4.57
CA PRO A 81 2.68 -9.50 5.43
C PRO A 81 3.93 -9.79 4.59
N ALA A 82 5.07 -9.37 5.09
CA ALA A 82 6.38 -9.79 4.59
C ALA A 82 7.28 -10.14 5.78
N VAL A 83 8.19 -11.11 5.60
CA VAL A 83 9.11 -11.53 6.65
C VAL A 83 10.29 -10.56 6.71
N LEU A 84 10.55 -10.02 7.90
CA LEU A 84 11.71 -9.19 8.21
C LEU A 84 12.89 -10.01 8.74
N PHE A 85 12.59 -11.04 9.52
CA PHE A 85 13.56 -11.98 10.08
C PHE A 85 12.97 -13.38 10.15
N ASP A 86 13.63 -14.34 9.51
CA ASP A 86 13.38 -15.77 9.60
C ASP A 86 14.52 -16.44 10.38
N PRO A 87 14.23 -17.12 11.50
CA PRO A 87 15.27 -17.72 12.33
C PRO A 87 16.21 -18.70 11.63
N TRP A 88 15.75 -19.41 10.59
CA TRP A 88 16.58 -20.33 9.82
C TRP A 88 17.31 -19.61 8.69
N ALA A 89 16.58 -18.84 7.88
CA ALA A 89 17.13 -18.20 6.69
C ALA A 89 18.16 -17.11 7.05
N ASP A 90 17.97 -16.42 8.18
CA ASP A 90 18.84 -15.34 8.64
C ASP A 90 19.86 -15.76 9.71
N GLY A 91 20.00 -17.08 9.95
CA GLY A 91 21.03 -17.59 10.87
C GLY A 91 20.80 -17.21 12.33
N GLY A 92 19.55 -17.17 12.79
CA GLY A 92 19.22 -17.05 14.20
C GLY A 92 19.49 -18.34 14.96
N TYR A 93 18.87 -19.42 14.48
CA TYR A 93 19.03 -20.75 15.03
C TYR A 93 20.47 -21.25 14.92
N CYS A 94 20.91 -22.02 15.93
CA CYS A 94 22.30 -22.48 16.10
C CYS A 94 23.34 -21.37 16.37
N HIS A 95 22.91 -20.11 16.50
CA HIS A 95 23.80 -18.98 16.73
C HIS A 95 23.42 -18.25 18.03
N PHE A 96 22.48 -17.31 17.96
CA PHE A 96 22.00 -16.57 19.13
C PHE A 96 20.60 -17.02 19.58
N MET A 97 19.99 -17.93 18.84
CA MET A 97 18.75 -18.63 19.19
C MET A 97 19.01 -20.12 19.28
N HIS A 98 18.55 -20.74 20.37
CA HIS A 98 18.76 -22.15 20.62
C HIS A 98 17.90 -23.06 19.73
N VAL A 99 18.49 -24.18 19.30
CA VAL A 99 17.79 -25.30 18.66
C VAL A 99 17.73 -26.46 19.64
N SER A 100 16.53 -26.99 19.87
CA SER A 100 16.36 -28.16 20.74
C SER A 100 17.29 -29.30 20.33
N TRP A 101 18.04 -29.84 21.29
CA TRP A 101 18.96 -30.94 21.07
C TRP A 101 18.27 -32.24 20.65
N ASP A 102 16.96 -32.36 20.86
CA ASP A 102 16.17 -33.49 20.34
C ASP A 102 16.08 -33.44 18.80
N PHE A 103 16.23 -32.25 18.20
CA PHE A 103 16.35 -32.07 16.75
C PHE A 103 17.81 -32.07 16.28
N ARG A 104 18.64 -31.18 16.85
CA ARG A 104 20.06 -31.05 16.50
C ARG A 104 20.84 -30.33 17.58
N ASN A 105 21.94 -30.93 18.03
CA ASN A 105 22.91 -30.27 18.88
C ASN A 105 23.91 -29.45 18.03
N CYS A 106 23.60 -28.17 17.81
CA CYS A 106 24.43 -27.25 17.02
C CYS A 106 24.86 -26.00 17.79
N ASP A 107 24.39 -25.81 19.01
CA ASP A 107 24.69 -24.67 19.86
C ASP A 107 24.66 -25.04 21.34
N SER A 108 25.17 -24.11 22.16
CA SER A 108 25.13 -24.17 23.62
C SER A 108 24.55 -22.89 24.22
N VAL A 109 23.64 -22.21 23.50
CA VAL A 109 23.12 -20.88 23.90
C VAL A 109 21.82 -20.95 24.68
N TYR A 110 21.30 -22.14 25.01
CA TYR A 110 20.17 -22.29 25.94
C TYR A 110 20.50 -21.78 27.34
N ASP A 111 19.47 -21.48 28.13
CA ASP A 111 19.64 -21.11 29.55
C ASP A 111 18.92 -22.06 30.52
N SER A 112 18.90 -21.67 31.80
CA SER A 112 18.16 -22.36 32.85
C SER A 112 17.20 -21.43 33.61
N MET A 113 16.60 -20.44 32.93
CA MET A 113 15.81 -19.37 33.55
C MET A 113 14.69 -19.89 34.46
N PHE A 114 14.07 -21.02 34.10
CA PHE A 114 12.98 -21.65 34.86
C PHE A 114 13.47 -22.75 35.82
N GLY A 115 14.69 -22.64 36.33
CA GLY A 115 15.24 -23.53 37.37
C GLY A 115 15.73 -24.88 36.85
N SER A 116 15.73 -25.11 35.53
CA SER A 116 16.29 -26.29 34.90
C SER A 116 16.86 -25.95 33.52
N PRO A 117 17.96 -26.61 33.10
CA PRO A 117 18.52 -26.45 31.76
C PRO A 117 17.49 -26.72 30.65
N ARG A 118 17.38 -25.79 29.69
CA ARG A 118 16.36 -25.81 28.62
C ARG A 118 16.88 -26.30 27.27
N GLN A 119 17.91 -27.14 27.25
CA GLN A 119 18.54 -27.66 26.01
C GLN A 119 17.62 -28.51 25.10
N ARG A 120 16.42 -28.87 25.58
CA ARG A 120 15.40 -29.60 24.81
C ARG A 120 14.23 -28.73 24.38
N GLU A 121 14.22 -27.45 24.74
CA GLU A 121 13.15 -26.51 24.38
C GLU A 121 13.57 -25.66 23.19
N TRP A 122 12.69 -25.43 22.23
CA TRP A 122 13.01 -24.55 21.10
C TRP A 122 13.10 -23.08 21.52
N ALA A 123 13.94 -22.32 20.80
CA ALA A 123 13.87 -20.86 20.84
C ALA A 123 12.67 -20.31 20.06
N GLY A 124 12.38 -19.03 20.29
CA GLY A 124 11.28 -18.32 19.64
C GLY A 124 11.52 -16.83 19.61
N GLU A 125 11.37 -16.25 18.43
CA GLU A 125 11.46 -14.83 18.16
C GLU A 125 10.13 -14.13 18.47
N TYR A 126 10.16 -13.13 19.35
CA TYR A 126 8.97 -12.35 19.69
C TYR A 126 9.33 -10.93 20.17
N GLY A 127 8.33 -10.06 20.29
CA GLY A 127 8.51 -8.70 20.80
C GLY A 127 9.41 -7.79 19.97
N PRO A 128 9.16 -7.64 18.64
CA PRO A 128 9.91 -6.72 17.79
C PRO A 128 9.56 -5.25 18.07
N TYR A 129 10.15 -4.65 19.11
CA TYR A 129 9.90 -3.26 19.48
C TYR A 129 10.89 -2.31 18.81
N GLN A 130 10.36 -1.47 17.92
CA GLN A 130 11.16 -0.50 17.16
C GLN A 130 11.75 0.59 18.05
N ILE A 131 12.93 1.10 17.67
CA ILE A 131 13.59 2.28 18.27
C ILE A 131 13.70 3.37 17.20
N PRO A 132 12.60 4.08 16.86
CA PRO A 132 12.50 4.85 15.61
C PRO A 132 13.51 5.99 15.51
N ARG A 133 13.93 6.56 16.64
CA ARG A 133 14.92 7.65 16.72
C ARG A 133 16.28 7.32 16.11
N TYR A 134 16.63 6.05 15.94
CA TYR A 134 17.88 5.61 15.33
C TYR A 134 17.72 5.16 13.88
N THR A 135 16.52 5.28 13.32
CA THR A 135 16.28 4.95 11.91
C THR A 135 17.14 5.83 11.02
N THR A 136 17.86 5.21 10.09
CA THR A 136 18.64 5.90 9.06
C THR A 136 18.19 5.43 7.68
N GLY A 137 18.64 6.09 6.62
CA GLY A 137 18.27 5.73 5.26
C GLY A 137 18.51 6.84 4.27
N ASP A 138 18.02 6.61 3.06
CA ASP A 138 18.03 7.53 1.93
C ASP A 138 16.76 7.32 1.07
N ALA A 139 16.78 7.77 -0.18
CA ALA A 139 15.66 7.63 -1.11
C ALA A 139 15.37 6.18 -1.54
N THR A 140 16.31 5.26 -1.32
CA THR A 140 16.31 3.88 -1.81
C THR A 140 16.39 2.84 -0.70
N SER A 141 16.60 3.26 0.55
CA SER A 141 16.75 2.33 1.66
C SER A 141 16.37 2.96 3.00
N THR A 142 15.97 2.11 3.93
CA THR A 142 15.89 2.45 5.35
C THR A 142 16.55 1.36 6.18
N THR A 143 17.26 1.76 7.21
CA THR A 143 17.78 0.89 8.25
C THR A 143 17.05 1.19 9.54
N ILE A 144 16.41 0.16 10.10
CA ILE A 144 15.71 0.23 11.38
C ILE A 144 16.48 -0.54 12.45
N TYR A 145 16.31 -0.11 13.69
CA TYR A 145 16.80 -0.79 14.88
C TYR A 145 15.61 -1.13 15.77
N TYR A 146 15.60 -2.35 16.30
CA TYR A 146 14.52 -2.85 17.15
C TYR A 146 15.07 -3.88 18.14
N THR A 147 14.40 -4.06 19.26
CA THR A 147 14.69 -5.19 20.15
C THR A 147 13.91 -6.41 19.69
N MET A 148 14.44 -7.60 19.94
CA MET A 148 13.73 -8.86 19.74
C MET A 148 14.09 -9.82 20.87
N SER A 149 13.10 -10.51 21.41
CA SER A 149 13.30 -11.55 22.42
C SER A 149 13.45 -12.91 21.76
N THR A 150 14.20 -13.82 22.39
CA THR A 150 14.61 -15.11 21.78
C THR A 150 14.04 -16.37 22.45
N TRP A 151 13.28 -16.22 23.55
CA TRP A 151 12.62 -17.26 24.37
C TRP A 151 13.58 -18.28 25.00
N ASN A 152 14.49 -18.87 24.22
CA ASN A 152 15.57 -19.73 24.66
C ASN A 152 16.86 -19.40 23.86
N PRO A 153 17.87 -18.75 24.46
CA PRO A 153 17.83 -18.22 25.81
C PRO A 153 16.79 -17.11 25.95
N TYR A 154 16.32 -16.84 27.15
CA TYR A 154 15.38 -15.78 27.45
C TYR A 154 16.12 -14.45 27.53
N GLN A 155 16.50 -13.95 26.35
CA GLN A 155 17.30 -12.74 26.18
C GLN A 155 16.63 -11.79 25.21
N VAL A 156 16.96 -10.50 25.36
CA VAL A 156 16.59 -9.44 24.41
C VAL A 156 17.83 -9.08 23.61
N VAL A 157 17.75 -9.20 22.29
CA VAL A 157 18.81 -8.83 21.36
C VAL A 157 18.47 -7.53 20.63
N LEU A 158 19.50 -6.71 20.37
CA LEU A 158 19.36 -5.54 19.51
C LEU A 158 19.52 -5.98 18.05
N MET A 159 18.46 -5.80 17.28
CA MET A 159 18.37 -6.16 15.88
C MET A 159 18.55 -4.93 14.99
N LYS A 160 19.11 -5.16 13.81
CA LYS A 160 19.25 -4.19 12.73
C LYS A 160 18.77 -4.83 11.44
N SER A 161 17.83 -4.19 10.77
CA SER A 161 17.37 -4.63 9.44
C SER A 161 17.43 -3.46 8.47
N THR A 162 17.92 -3.72 7.26
CA THR A 162 17.92 -2.74 6.17
C THR A 162 16.89 -3.18 5.13
N LEU A 163 15.81 -2.41 5.03
CA LEU A 163 14.81 -2.55 3.99
C LEU A 163 15.25 -1.72 2.79
N ARG A 164 15.39 -2.36 1.64
CA ARG A 164 15.58 -1.65 0.39
C ARG A 164 14.22 -1.26 -0.16
N LEU A 165 14.05 0.03 -0.39
CA LEU A 165 13.04 0.50 -1.32
C LEU A 165 13.56 0.10 -2.69
N GLU A 166 13.10 -1.04 -3.18
CA GLU A 166 13.17 -1.26 -4.62
C GLU A 166 12.62 0.00 -5.27
N PRO A 167 13.35 0.68 -6.18
CA PRO A 167 12.98 1.97 -6.74
C PRO A 167 11.76 1.80 -7.62
N THR A 168 10.61 1.45 -7.04
CA THR A 168 9.52 0.76 -7.71
C THR A 168 10.06 -0.10 -8.84
N GLY A 169 10.63 -1.27 -8.51
CA GLY A 169 10.28 -2.43 -9.32
C GLY A 169 8.76 -2.45 -9.31
N GLN A 170 8.17 -1.90 -10.38
CA GLN A 170 6.77 -1.49 -10.43
C GLN A 170 5.90 -2.55 -9.75
N ALA A 171 5.18 -2.18 -8.69
CA ALA A 171 3.78 -2.56 -8.73
C ALA A 171 3.33 -2.00 -10.08
N MET A 172 3.11 -2.89 -11.06
CA MET A 172 2.69 -2.51 -12.40
C MET A 172 1.30 -1.93 -12.28
N THR A 173 1.26 -0.70 -11.80
CA THR A 173 0.08 0.12 -11.69
C THR A 173 -0.30 0.36 -13.14
N ALA A 174 -1.31 -0.36 -13.60
CA ALA A 174 -1.88 -0.16 -14.91
C ALA A 174 -2.38 1.28 -14.98
N THR A 175 -1.68 2.14 -15.73
CA THR A 175 -2.07 3.53 -15.94
C THR A 175 -2.45 3.68 -17.41
N GLY A 176 -3.66 3.26 -17.76
CA GLY A 176 -4.15 3.36 -19.12
C GLY A 176 -5.32 2.42 -19.41
N GLY A 177 -5.89 2.55 -20.62
CA GLY A 177 -7.00 1.72 -21.08
C GLY A 177 -6.62 0.24 -21.06
N LEU A 178 -7.43 -0.55 -20.36
CA LEU A 178 -7.33 -2.00 -20.32
C LEU A 178 -7.81 -2.55 -21.66
N SER A 179 -7.01 -3.40 -22.32
CA SER A 179 -7.51 -4.25 -23.40
C SER A 179 -7.68 -5.66 -22.86
N PHE A 180 -8.93 -6.12 -22.83
CA PHE A 180 -9.34 -7.45 -22.38
C PHE A 180 -10.00 -8.14 -23.57
N PHE A 181 -9.48 -9.31 -23.95
CA PHE A 181 -10.11 -10.14 -24.96
C PHE A 181 -9.95 -11.61 -24.61
N GLN A 182 -10.89 -12.43 -25.08
CA GLN A 182 -10.72 -13.88 -25.05
C GLN A 182 -10.06 -14.30 -26.36
N SER A 183 -8.91 -14.95 -26.28
CA SER A 183 -8.22 -15.52 -27.42
C SER A 183 -8.81 -16.86 -27.82
N ARG A 184 -8.38 -17.37 -28.98
CA ARG A 184 -8.68 -18.72 -29.45
C ARG A 184 -7.62 -19.76 -29.03
N TYR A 185 -6.71 -19.40 -28.13
CA TYR A 185 -5.68 -20.32 -27.65
C TYR A 185 -6.29 -21.33 -26.67
N GLY A 186 -5.87 -22.59 -26.77
CA GLY A 186 -6.46 -23.67 -25.99
C GLY A 186 -7.79 -24.17 -26.56
N ARG A 187 -8.49 -25.05 -25.83
CA ARG A 187 -9.83 -25.55 -26.14
C ARG A 187 -10.92 -24.58 -25.71
N GLN A 188 -10.78 -23.95 -24.53
CA GLN A 188 -11.78 -23.04 -23.97
C GLN A 188 -11.55 -21.56 -24.33
N GLY A 189 -10.38 -21.22 -24.89
CA GLY A 189 -10.00 -19.84 -25.20
C GLY A 189 -9.53 -19.09 -23.96
N ASN A 190 -8.26 -18.68 -23.91
CA ASN A 190 -7.68 -17.97 -22.77
C ASN A 190 -8.16 -16.52 -22.66
N PHE A 191 -8.20 -15.99 -21.44
CA PHE A 191 -8.35 -14.55 -21.25
C PHE A 191 -6.99 -13.87 -21.38
N GLU A 192 -6.94 -12.79 -22.13
CA GLU A 192 -5.72 -12.03 -22.40
C GLU A 192 -5.92 -10.59 -21.93
N VAL A 193 -4.92 -10.06 -21.24
CA VAL A 193 -4.90 -8.68 -20.75
C VAL A 193 -3.60 -8.04 -21.13
N VAL A 194 -3.67 -6.88 -21.80
CA VAL A 194 -2.51 -6.00 -21.96
C VAL A 194 -2.78 -4.68 -21.26
N VAL A 195 -1.86 -4.28 -20.40
CA VAL A 195 -1.92 -3.04 -19.63
C VAL A 195 -0.71 -2.16 -19.92
N LEU A 196 -0.93 -0.84 -19.91
CA LEU A 196 0.14 0.17 -19.91
C LEU A 196 0.75 0.30 -18.51
N LEU A 197 2.06 0.26 -18.44
CA LEU A 197 2.79 0.37 -17.18
C LEU A 197 3.07 1.83 -16.84
N ALA A 198 3.00 2.17 -15.56
CA ALA A 198 3.24 3.53 -15.06
C ALA A 198 4.62 4.10 -15.43
N GLY A 199 5.64 3.26 -15.57
CA GLY A 199 6.99 3.67 -16.03
C GLY A 199 7.22 3.51 -17.53
N GLY A 200 6.16 3.35 -18.34
CA GLY A 200 6.25 3.10 -19.77
C GLY A 200 6.39 1.62 -20.12
N GLY A 201 6.06 1.28 -21.37
CA GLY A 201 5.93 -0.11 -21.83
C GLY A 201 4.57 -0.74 -21.52
N LEU A 202 4.46 -2.01 -21.87
CA LEU A 202 3.24 -2.82 -21.76
C LEU A 202 3.54 -4.10 -20.98
N ALA A 203 2.56 -4.59 -20.22
CA ALA A 203 2.59 -5.93 -19.65
C ALA A 203 1.42 -6.76 -20.18
N HIS A 204 1.74 -8.00 -20.55
CA HIS A 204 0.77 -9.01 -20.93
C HIS A 204 0.56 -10.00 -19.79
N TYR A 205 -0.70 -10.31 -19.52
CA TYR A 205 -1.16 -11.36 -18.63
C TYR A 205 -2.14 -12.24 -19.38
N TRP A 206 -2.18 -13.52 -19.03
CA TRP A 206 -3.19 -14.42 -19.58
C TRP A 206 -3.66 -15.43 -18.56
N ARG A 207 -4.91 -15.86 -18.65
CA ARG A 207 -5.47 -16.93 -17.81
C ARG A 207 -5.62 -18.19 -18.63
N ASP A 208 -5.01 -19.28 -18.16
CA ASP A 208 -5.20 -20.58 -18.77
C ASP A 208 -6.58 -21.12 -18.41
N ASN A 209 -7.50 -21.07 -19.37
CA ASN A 209 -8.85 -21.55 -19.16
C ASN A 209 -8.99 -23.07 -19.33
N ASP A 210 -7.95 -23.77 -19.81
CA ASP A 210 -7.97 -25.23 -19.94
C ASP A 210 -7.43 -25.96 -18.70
N SER A 211 -6.76 -25.25 -17.80
CA SER A 211 -6.21 -25.80 -16.56
C SER A 211 -7.26 -25.79 -15.43
N PRO A 212 -7.41 -26.87 -14.63
CA PRO A 212 -8.41 -26.98 -13.55
C PRO A 212 -8.32 -25.88 -12.47
N GLY A 213 -7.16 -25.24 -12.32
CA GLY A 213 -6.94 -24.14 -11.37
C GLY A 213 -7.12 -22.74 -11.95
N LEU A 214 -7.45 -22.62 -13.24
CA LEU A 214 -7.56 -21.36 -13.98
C LEU A 214 -6.42 -20.36 -13.67
N PRO A 215 -5.15 -20.80 -13.70
CA PRO A 215 -4.04 -19.99 -13.28
C PRO A 215 -3.87 -18.77 -14.19
N TRP A 216 -3.50 -17.64 -13.57
CA TRP A 216 -3.02 -16.48 -14.31
C TRP A 216 -1.51 -16.56 -14.47
N HIS A 217 -1.04 -16.24 -15.67
CA HIS A 217 0.35 -16.23 -16.07
C HIS A 217 0.79 -14.81 -16.44
N GLY A 218 2.09 -14.58 -16.34
CA GLY A 218 2.71 -13.26 -16.45
C GLY A 218 3.12 -12.72 -15.08
N PRO A 219 3.56 -11.46 -15.01
CA PRO A 219 3.62 -10.49 -16.11
C PRO A 219 4.71 -10.81 -17.15
N ILE A 220 4.38 -10.72 -18.44
CA ILE A 220 5.36 -10.68 -19.53
C ILE A 220 5.47 -9.23 -20.01
N VAL A 221 6.61 -8.60 -19.74
CA VAL A 221 6.83 -7.18 -20.05
C VAL A 221 7.41 -7.01 -21.46
N PHE A 222 6.84 -6.09 -22.24
CA PHE A 222 7.27 -5.78 -23.61
C PHE A 222 7.11 -4.29 -23.95
N GLY A 223 7.72 -3.83 -25.05
CA GLY A 223 7.62 -2.43 -25.49
C GLY A 223 8.38 -1.43 -24.60
N THR A 224 9.45 -1.85 -23.94
CA THR A 224 10.22 -1.06 -22.96
C THR A 224 11.28 -0.12 -23.56
N SER A 225 11.42 -0.04 -24.89
CA SER A 225 12.43 0.79 -25.55
C SER A 225 12.06 2.29 -25.51
N GLY A 226 12.50 2.98 -24.46
CA GLY A 226 13.06 4.33 -24.49
C GLY A 226 12.23 5.49 -25.06
N SER A 227 11.12 5.85 -24.41
CA SER A 227 10.63 7.25 -24.30
C SER A 227 9.39 7.28 -23.39
N PRO A 228 9.28 8.21 -22.41
CA PRO A 228 8.18 8.22 -21.43
C PRO A 228 6.85 8.76 -22.00
N SER A 229 6.60 8.62 -23.30
CA SER A 229 5.43 9.21 -23.95
C SER A 229 4.86 8.36 -25.09
N MET A 230 4.56 7.09 -24.83
CA MET A 230 3.61 6.39 -25.70
C MET A 230 2.18 6.86 -25.38
N ARG A 231 1.73 7.94 -26.05
CA ARG A 231 0.30 8.28 -26.10
C ARG A 231 -0.38 7.32 -27.07
N LEU A 232 -1.04 6.29 -26.55
CA LEU A 232 -1.99 5.51 -27.35
C LEU A 232 -3.19 6.41 -27.67
N ARG A 233 -3.16 7.07 -28.83
CA ARG A 233 -4.39 7.59 -29.44
C ARG A 233 -5.16 6.37 -29.92
N LEU A 234 -6.27 6.04 -29.26
CA LEU A 234 -7.27 5.17 -29.87
C LEU A 234 -7.70 5.84 -31.18
N CYS A 235 -7.19 5.36 -32.31
CA CYS A 235 -7.84 5.58 -33.58
C CYS A 235 -9.05 4.65 -33.55
N LEU A 236 -10.17 5.12 -33.01
CA LEU A 236 -11.46 4.51 -33.29
C LEU A 236 -11.63 4.61 -34.81
N SER A 237 -11.26 3.56 -35.53
CA SER A 237 -11.68 3.39 -36.92
C SER A 237 -13.19 3.50 -36.89
N ARG A 238 -13.75 4.46 -37.65
CA ARG A 238 -15.18 4.63 -37.84
C ARG A 238 -15.79 3.28 -38.22
N LEU A 239 -16.34 2.57 -37.24
CA LEU A 239 -17.37 1.58 -37.51
C LEU A 239 -18.54 2.39 -38.06
N LYS A 240 -18.78 2.23 -39.36
CA LYS A 240 -19.97 2.73 -40.04
C LYS A 240 -21.17 2.14 -39.30
N TRP A 241 -21.85 2.97 -38.53
CA TRP A 241 -23.21 2.72 -38.12
C TRP A 241 -24.10 2.97 -39.33
N SER A 242 -24.26 1.96 -40.20
CA SER A 242 -25.42 1.92 -41.07
C SER A 242 -26.61 1.43 -40.24
N ASN A 243 -27.64 2.27 -40.22
CA ASN A 243 -29.01 1.96 -39.79
C ASN A 243 -29.30 2.03 -38.29
N LEU A 244 -29.31 3.26 -37.76
CA LEU A 244 -30.35 3.63 -36.78
C LEU A 244 -30.93 4.99 -37.20
N SER A 245 -32.09 4.94 -37.86
CA SER A 245 -32.87 6.13 -38.23
C SER A 245 -33.64 6.61 -37.00
N LEU A 246 -33.18 7.71 -36.40
CA LEU A 246 -34.03 8.56 -35.57
C LEU A 246 -34.19 9.90 -36.29
N ARG A 247 -35.40 10.13 -36.82
CA ARG A 247 -35.82 11.41 -37.39
C ARG A 247 -35.78 12.48 -36.31
N ALA A 248 -35.02 13.56 -36.54
CA ALA A 248 -35.22 14.84 -35.88
C ALA A 248 -36.00 15.78 -36.81
N PRO A 249 -36.91 16.63 -36.29
CA PRO A 249 -37.59 17.66 -37.07
C PRO A 249 -36.65 18.85 -37.39
N PRO A 250 -36.94 19.67 -38.41
CA PRO A 250 -35.96 20.58 -39.01
C PRO A 250 -35.66 21.82 -38.16
N ALA A 251 -34.39 22.24 -38.20
CA ALA A 251 -33.89 23.49 -37.63
C ALA A 251 -34.32 24.71 -38.45
N LYS A 252 -34.66 25.82 -37.76
CA LYS A 252 -34.74 27.16 -38.37
C LYS A 252 -33.35 27.80 -38.42
N VAL A 253 -33.02 28.34 -39.57
CA VAL A 253 -31.80 29.07 -39.91
C VAL A 253 -31.81 30.47 -39.28
N GLY A 254 -30.69 30.90 -38.72
CA GLY A 254 -30.44 32.26 -38.27
C GLY A 254 -28.94 32.57 -38.25
N THR A 255 -28.52 33.45 -39.16
CA THR A 255 -27.17 34.00 -39.37
C THR A 255 -26.77 35.02 -38.30
N ALA A 256 -25.50 35.03 -37.86
CA ALA A 256 -24.71 36.25 -37.59
C ALA A 256 -23.22 35.98 -37.25
N GLN A 257 -22.37 36.42 -38.17
CA GLN A 257 -21.10 37.19 -38.04
C GLN A 257 -19.96 36.78 -37.07
N SER A 258 -18.76 36.76 -37.67
CA SER A 258 -17.45 36.61 -37.03
C SER A 258 -16.87 37.95 -36.57
N THR A 259 -16.22 37.97 -35.41
CA THR A 259 -15.30 39.05 -35.00
C THR A 259 -13.92 38.47 -34.69
N LYS A 260 -12.90 39.00 -35.40
CA LYS A 260 -11.47 38.84 -35.13
C LYS A 260 -11.07 39.70 -33.92
N ALA A 261 -10.14 39.21 -33.10
CA ALA A 261 -9.38 40.03 -32.16
C ALA A 261 -7.87 39.80 -32.35
N THR A 262 -7.14 40.91 -32.43
CA THR A 262 -5.74 41.06 -32.82
C THR A 262 -4.82 41.07 -31.59
N VAL A 263 -3.58 40.60 -31.78
CA VAL A 263 -2.47 40.56 -30.81
C VAL A 263 -1.83 41.95 -30.63
N SER A 264 -1.45 42.31 -29.41
CA SER A 264 -0.45 43.36 -29.14
C SER A 264 0.42 43.09 -27.91
N ARG A 265 1.72 43.37 -28.05
CA ARG A 265 2.78 43.62 -27.05
C ARG A 265 3.67 44.74 -27.67
N PRO A 266 4.68 45.34 -27.01
CA PRO A 266 5.15 45.30 -25.60
C PRO A 266 5.40 46.72 -24.99
N VAL A 267 5.63 46.88 -23.67
CA VAL A 267 6.51 47.93 -23.09
C VAL A 267 7.11 47.47 -21.74
N GLN A 268 8.40 47.75 -21.53
CA GLN A 268 9.24 47.58 -20.33
C GLN A 268 8.94 48.63 -19.24
N ASP A 269 9.12 48.30 -17.96
CA ASP A 269 10.11 49.00 -17.08
C ASP A 269 10.11 48.49 -15.62
N TRP A 270 11.32 48.46 -15.05
CA TRP A 270 11.68 48.14 -13.66
C TRP A 270 11.86 49.43 -12.83
N PRO A 271 11.86 49.36 -11.48
CA PRO A 271 13.17 49.51 -10.81
C PRO A 271 13.40 48.67 -9.52
N HIS A 272 14.66 48.28 -9.38
CA HIS A 272 15.51 47.95 -8.22
C HIS A 272 14.94 47.94 -6.78
N ILE A 273 15.22 46.84 -6.06
CA ILE A 273 15.43 46.84 -4.60
C ILE A 273 16.79 46.20 -4.26
N ARG A 274 17.53 46.90 -3.39
CA ARG A 274 18.95 46.69 -3.03
C ARG A 274 19.14 45.54 -2.02
N ARG A 275 20.30 44.90 -2.13
CA ARG A 275 20.91 44.02 -1.11
C ARG A 275 21.39 44.85 0.09
N HIS A 276 21.20 44.33 1.30
CA HIS A 276 22.00 44.71 2.46
C HIS A 276 22.68 43.48 3.05
N SER A 277 24.01 43.48 2.96
CA SER A 277 24.94 42.68 3.76
C SER A 277 25.23 43.40 5.08
N ARG A 278 25.23 42.67 6.20
CA ARG A 278 26.02 43.05 7.39
C ARG A 278 26.54 41.80 8.15
N GLN A 279 27.82 41.58 7.91
CA GLN A 279 28.90 41.12 8.79
C GLN A 279 28.62 40.61 10.21
N ARG A 280 29.25 39.45 10.47
CA ARG A 280 29.74 38.92 11.75
C ARG A 280 30.44 39.97 12.63
N ARG A 281 30.23 39.87 13.95
CA ARG A 281 31.24 40.13 14.98
C ARG A 281 31.02 39.19 16.17
N ARG A 282 32.12 38.52 16.53
CA ARG A 282 32.53 37.87 17.79
C ARG A 282 31.57 36.90 18.46
#